data_AF-A0A382AT20-F1
#
_entry.id   AF-A0A382AT20-F1
#
_cell.length_a   1.000
_cell.length_b   1.000
_cell.length_c   1.000
_cell.angle_alpha   90.00
_cell.angle_beta   90.00
_cell.angle_gamma   90.00
#
_symmetry.space_group_name_H-M   'P 1'
#
loop_
_entity.id
_entity.type
_entity.pdbx_description
1 polymer ?
#
loop_
_entity_poly.entity_id
_entity_poly.type
_entity_poly.pdbx_seq_one_letter_code
_entity_poly.pdbx_strand_id
1 'polypeptide(L)' 'TMDGIKKVQGRWFPSRFIFKDELKRNSKGTEWHIDDIEFDVDIPESRFSKAKLRK' A
#
# COMPACT_ATOMS: atom_id res chain seq x y z
N THR A 1 -11.06 7.66 4.22
CA THR A 1 -11.98 6.53 4.45
C THR A 1 -11.27 5.23 4.15
N MET A 2 -11.53 4.15 4.90
CA MET A 2 -10.90 2.84 4.70
C MET A 2 -11.99 1.78 4.52
N ASP A 3 -11.85 0.92 3.52
CA ASP A 3 -12.80 -0.14 3.16
C ASP A 3 -12.07 -1.34 2.50
N GLY A 4 -12.83 -2.33 2.03
CA GLY A 4 -12.27 -3.55 1.44
C GLY A 4 -11.46 -4.39 2.44
N ILE A 5 -11.93 -4.48 3.69
CA ILE A 5 -11.24 -5.25 4.73
C ILE A 5 -11.27 -6.74 4.37
N LYS A 6 -10.10 -7.30 4.06
CA LYS A 6 -9.90 -8.72 3.74
C LYS A 6 -8.98 -9.38 4.77
N LYS A 7 -9.22 -10.66 5.04
CA LYS A 7 -8.32 -11.47 5.89
C LYS A 7 -7.26 -12.11 4.99
N VAL A 8 -6.01 -11.68 5.13
CA VAL A 8 -4.88 -12.15 4.34
C VAL A 8 -3.84 -12.76 5.27
N GLN A 9 -3.51 -14.04 5.07
CA GLN A 9 -2.57 -14.81 5.91
C GLN A 9 -2.79 -14.61 7.42
N GLY A 10 -4.07 -14.65 7.84
CA GLY A 10 -4.46 -14.48 9.24
C GLY A 10 -4.60 -13.04 9.73
N ARG A 11 -4.20 -12.03 8.93
CA ARG A 11 -4.21 -10.60 9.28
C ARG A 11 -5.41 -9.90 8.64
N TRP A 12 -6.12 -9.05 9.39
CA TRP A 12 -7.15 -8.18 8.81
C TRP A 12 -6.48 -6.97 8.17
N PHE A 13 -6.70 -6.79 6.86
CA PHE A 13 -6.03 -5.76 6.08
C PHE A 13 -7.04 -4.99 5.19
N PRO A 14 -7.03 -3.65 5.24
CA PRO A 14 -7.87 -2.81 4.38
C PRO A 14 -7.27 -2.74 2.96
N SER A 15 -7.97 -3.27 1.97
CA SER A 15 -7.48 -3.27 0.57
C SER A 15 -7.68 -1.93 -0.14
N ARG A 16 -8.48 -1.03 0.42
CA ARG A 16 -8.72 0.29 -0.15
C ARG A 16 -8.73 1.36 0.93
N PHE A 17 -8.05 2.47 0.66
CA PHE A 17 -8.12 3.64 1.52
C PHE A 17 -7.89 4.94 0.76
N ILE A 18 -8.55 5.99 1.22
CA ILE A 18 -8.46 7.34 0.67
C ILE A 18 -7.73 8.21 1.69
N PHE A 19 -6.58 8.73 1.28
CA PHE A 19 -5.84 9.77 1.99
C PHE A 19 -6.25 11.15 1.47
N LYS A 20 -6.81 12.00 2.32
CA LYS A 20 -7.24 13.35 1.95
C LYS A 20 -6.42 14.39 2.70
N ASP A 21 -5.93 15.38 1.96
CA ASP A 21 -5.30 16.58 2.53
C ASP A 21 -6.42 17.55 2.96
N GLU A 22 -6.66 17.65 4.26
CA GLU A 22 -7.73 18.47 4.83
C GLU A 22 -7.52 19.99 4.59
N LEU A 23 -6.30 20.44 4.31
CA LEU A 23 -6.01 21.85 4.01
C LEU A 23 -6.28 22.21 2.55
N LYS A 24 -6.27 21.21 1.65
CA LYS A 24 -6.58 21.41 0.23
C LYS A 24 -8.06 21.16 -0.06
N ARG A 25 -8.86 22.21 0.13
CA ARG A 25 -10.34 22.18 -0.02
C ARG A 25 -10.85 21.60 -1.35
N ASN A 26 -10.11 21.76 -2.44
CA ASN A 26 -10.47 21.25 -3.77
C ASN A 26 -9.86 19.89 -4.11
N SER A 27 -9.13 19.28 -3.18
CA SER A 27 -8.49 17.99 -3.40
C SER A 27 -9.48 16.84 -3.20
N LYS A 28 -9.50 15.91 -4.15
CA LYS A 28 -10.19 14.62 -4.02
C LYS A 28 -9.40 13.62 -3.16
N GLY A 29 -8.17 13.96 -2.77
CA GLY A 29 -7.24 13.07 -2.10
C GLY A 29 -6.53 12.11 -3.05
N THR A 30 -5.81 11.17 -2.46
CA THR A 30 -5.16 10.04 -3.13
C THR A 30 -5.85 8.77 -2.68
N GLU A 31 -6.38 8.01 -3.62
CA GLU A 31 -6.95 6.69 -3.37
C GLU A 31 -5.91 5.62 -3.61
N TRP A 32 -5.84 4.67 -2.68
CA TRP A 32 -4.94 3.53 -2.71
C TRP A 32 -5.80 2.28 -2.90
N HIS A 33 -5.51 1.52 -3.96
CA HIS A 33 -6.11 0.22 -4.25
C HIS A 33 -5.04 -0.85 -4.18
N ILE A 34 -5.23 -1.84 -3.32
CA ILE A 34 -4.29 -2.94 -3.09
C ILE A 34 -4.93 -4.23 -3.60
N ASP A 35 -4.61 -4.56 -4.85
CA ASP A 35 -5.14 -5.75 -5.53
C ASP A 35 -4.63 -7.02 -4.85
N ASP A 36 -3.33 -7.11 -4.62
CA ASP A 36 -2.67 -8.27 -4.03
C ASP A 36 -1.66 -7.90 -2.94
N ILE A 37 -1.51 -8.77 -1.94
CA ILE A 37 -0.58 -8.58 -0.83
C ILE A 37 -0.19 -9.93 -0.23
N GLU A 38 1.12 -10.11 -0.07
CA GLU A 38 1.72 -11.25 0.62
C GLU A 38 2.60 -10.75 1.77
N PHE A 39 2.51 -11.43 2.91
CA PHE A 39 3.29 -11.19 4.11
C PHE A 39 4.32 -12.29 4.29
N ASP A 40 5.40 -11.93 4.99
CA ASP A 40 6.49 -12.82 5.37
C ASP A 40 7.18 -13.50 4.16
N VAL A 41 7.10 -12.85 3.00
CA VAL A 41 7.86 -13.23 1.81
C VAL A 41 9.33 -12.97 2.06
N ASP A 42 10.18 -13.94 1.76
CA ASP A 42 11.64 -13.76 1.81
C ASP A 42 12.08 -12.83 0.66
N ILE A 43 12.51 -11.62 1.00
CA ILE A 43 12.98 -10.63 0.03
C ILE A 43 14.51 -10.56 0.17
N PRO A 44 15.27 -10.97 -0.85
CA PRO A 44 16.73 -10.93 -0.80
C PRO A 44 17.26 -9.53 -0.53
N GLU A 45 18.27 -9.39 0.33
CA GLU A 45 18.86 -8.09 0.70
C GLU A 45 19.32 -7.28 -0.54
N SER A 46 19.84 -7.97 -1.56
CA SER A 46 20.25 -7.36 -2.83
C SER A 46 19.15 -6.57 -3.54
N ARG A 47 17.87 -6.88 -3.28
CA ARG A 47 16.69 -6.16 -3.78
C ARG A 47 16.66 -4.71 -3.30
N PHE A 48 17.16 -4.45 -2.10
CA PHE A 48 17.16 -3.13 -1.46
C PHE A 48 18.40 -2.28 -1.80
N SER A 49 19.21 -2.70 -2.77
CA SER A 49 20.38 -1.92 -3.18
C SER A 49 20.00 -0.72 -4.04
N LYS A 50 20.68 0.43 -3.83
CA LYS A 50 20.51 1.64 -4.65
C LYS A 50 20.79 1.37 -6.14
N ALA A 51 21.68 0.44 -6.44
CA ALA A 51 22.00 0.03 -7.81
C ALA A 51 20.77 -0.55 -8.53
N LYS A 52 19.87 -1.27 -7.84
CA LYS A 52 18.63 -1.81 -8.42
C LYS A 52 17.60 -0.74 -8.80
N LEU A 53 17.75 0.49 -8.32
CA LEU A 53 16.90 1.62 -8.70
C LEU A 53 17.39 2.31 -9.99
N ARG A 54 18.58 1.95 -10.48
CA ARG A 54 19.10 2.45 -11.76
C ARG A 54 18.55 1.56 -12.88
N LYS A 55 18.01 2.22 -13.90
CA LYS A 55 17.45 1.61 -15.11
C LYS A 55 18.56 1.13 -16.05
#